data_AF-A0A399HGS8-F1
#
_entry.id   AF-A0A399HGS8-F1
#
_cell.length_a   1.000
_cell.length_b   1.000
_cell.length_c   1.000
_cell.angle_alpha   90.00
_cell.angle_beta   90.00
_cell.angle_gamma   90.00
#
_symmetry.space_group_name_H-M   'P 1'
#
loop_
_entity.id
_entity.type
_entity.pdbx_description
1 polymer ?
#
loop_
_entity_poly.entity_id
_entity_poly.type
_entity_poly.pdbx_seq_one_letter_code
_entity_poly.pdbx_strand_id
1 'polypeptide(L)'
;MVLDDELGALGSLAYGLRERLRRDADHARAGSFAAATGLFNGGLDLGAALTQLSEAWNTQSRTLVDACGHISNHLDFTQAQHAKDDGKVATEVSTSRITEYYR
;
A
#
# COMPACT_ATOMS: atom_id res chain seq x y z
N MET A 1 4.10 11.25 21.91
CA MET A 1 4.36 10.94 20.49
C MET A 1 3.05 10.46 19.90
N VAL A 2 2.16 11.37 19.49
CA VAL A 2 0.85 11.02 18.90
C VAL A 2 0.99 10.80 17.38
N LEU A 3 1.92 11.53 16.76
CA LEU A 3 2.19 11.46 15.32
C LEU A 3 2.67 10.08 14.86
N ASP A 4 3.58 9.43 15.59
CA ASP A 4 4.07 8.10 15.19
C ASP A 4 2.97 7.04 15.26
N ASP A 5 2.07 7.12 16.24
CA ASP A 5 0.93 6.22 16.35
C ASP A 5 -0.03 6.43 15.15
N GLU A 6 -0.25 7.68 14.74
CA GLU A 6 -1.05 8.03 13.56
C GLU A 6 -0.41 7.54 12.26
N LEU A 7 0.91 7.65 12.10
CA LEU A 7 1.64 7.15 10.93
C LEU A 7 1.56 5.63 10.82
N GLY A 8 1.72 4.91 11.93
CA GLY A 8 1.56 3.46 11.98
C GLY A 8 0.14 3.01 11.65
N ALA A 9 -0.87 3.71 12.19
CA ALA A 9 -2.27 3.44 11.87
C ALA A 9 -2.57 3.66 10.37
N LEU A 10 -2.04 4.75 9.78
CA LEU A 10 -2.22 5.04 8.36
C LEU A 10 -1.50 4.02 7.46
N GLY A 11 -0.29 3.59 7.84
CA GLY A 11 0.43 2.51 7.17
C GLY A 11 -0.38 1.20 7.15
N SER A 12 -0.95 0.83 8.31
CA SER A 12 -1.81 -0.35 8.43
C SER A 12 -3.08 -0.26 7.56
N LEU A 13 -3.71 0.92 7.49
CA LEU A 13 -4.86 1.17 6.61
C LEU A 13 -4.49 1.03 5.14
N ALA A 14 -3.35 1.58 4.71
CA ALA A 14 -2.85 1.46 3.34
C ALA A 14 -2.56 0.00 2.97
N TYR A 15 -1.95 -0.76 3.88
CA TYR A 15 -1.74 -2.20 3.74
C TYR A 15 -3.07 -2.97 3.63
N GLY A 16 -4.03 -2.68 4.51
CA GLY A 16 -5.35 -3.31 4.46
C GLY A 16 -6.11 -3.02 3.16
N LEU A 17 -6.03 -1.78 2.66
CA LEU A 17 -6.61 -1.38 1.38
C LEU A 17 -5.94 -2.12 0.22
N ARG A 18 -4.61 -2.21 0.21
CA ARG A 18 -3.83 -2.97 -0.79
C ARG A 18 -4.30 -4.42 -0.86
N GLU A 19 -4.40 -5.09 0.27
CA GLU A 19 -4.77 -6.51 0.33
C GLU A 19 -6.20 -6.77 -0.15
N ARG A 20 -7.15 -5.92 0.27
CA ARG A 20 -8.53 -5.99 -0.21
C ARG A 20 -8.61 -5.74 -1.71
N LEU A 21 -8.01 -4.65 -2.18
CA LEU A 21 -8.02 -4.30 -3.60
C LEU A 21 -7.42 -5.39 -4.46
N ARG A 22 -6.30 -5.99 -4.05
CA ARG A 22 -5.69 -7.13 -4.74
C ARG A 22 -6.67 -8.29 -4.87
N ARG A 23 -7.28 -8.73 -3.75
CA ARG A 23 -8.21 -9.86 -3.75
C ARG A 23 -9.43 -9.60 -4.62
N ASP A 24 -10.06 -8.44 -4.46
CA ASP A 24 -11.28 -8.08 -5.18
C ASP A 24 -11.01 -7.90 -6.68
N ALA A 25 -9.86 -7.31 -7.04
CA ALA A 25 -9.43 -7.17 -8.43
C ALA A 25 -9.11 -8.52 -9.10
N ASP A 26 -8.43 -9.42 -8.39
CA ASP A 26 -8.15 -10.78 -8.90
C ASP A 26 -9.43 -11.58 -9.11
N HIS A 27 -10.40 -11.46 -8.21
CA HIS A 27 -11.72 -12.07 -8.36
C HIS A 27 -12.44 -11.53 -9.61
N ALA A 28 -12.51 -10.20 -9.75
CA ALA A 28 -13.14 -9.55 -10.90
C ALA A 28 -12.45 -9.94 -12.22
N ARG A 29 -11.12 -10.07 -12.24
CA ARG A 29 -10.35 -10.53 -13.40
C ARG A 29 -10.77 -11.93 -13.85
N ALA A 30 -10.83 -12.88 -12.92
CA ALA A 30 -11.18 -14.26 -13.22
C ALA A 30 -12.61 -14.36 -13.80
N GLY A 31 -13.58 -13.68 -13.16
CA GLY A 31 -14.97 -13.64 -13.63
C GLY A 31 -15.13 -12.96 -14.98
N SER A 32 -14.49 -11.80 -15.18
CA SER A 32 -14.59 -11.03 -16.42
C SER A 32 -13.97 -11.77 -17.61
N PHE A 33 -12.83 -12.43 -17.41
CA PHE A 33 -12.19 -13.22 -18.47
C PHE A 33 -13.03 -14.45 -18.86
N ALA A 34 -13.61 -15.15 -17.89
CA ALA A 34 -14.48 -16.29 -18.15
C ALA A 34 -15.74 -15.86 -18.94
N ALA A 35 -16.36 -14.75 -18.54
CA ALA A 35 -17.51 -14.19 -19.24
C ALA A 35 -17.15 -13.73 -20.66
N ALA A 36 -16.03 -13.03 -20.83
CA ALA A 36 -15.55 -12.58 -22.14
C ALA A 36 -15.33 -13.76 -23.10
N THR A 37 -14.67 -14.81 -22.63
CA THR A 37 -14.43 -16.05 -23.39
C THR A 37 -15.74 -16.72 -23.78
N GLY A 38 -16.70 -16.83 -22.86
CA GLY A 38 -18.00 -17.43 -23.12
C GLY A 38 -18.79 -16.66 -24.19
N LEU A 39 -18.83 -15.33 -24.08
CA LEU A 39 -19.52 -14.46 -25.05
C LEU A 39 -18.85 -14.51 -26.43
N PHE A 40 -17.52 -14.48 -26.47
CA PHE A 40 -16.77 -14.57 -27.72
C PHE A 40 -17.00 -15.91 -28.43
N ASN A 41 -16.93 -17.02 -27.70
CA ASN A 41 -17.20 -18.36 -28.25
C ASN A 41 -18.68 -18.51 -28.67
N GLY A 42 -19.58 -17.74 -28.08
CA GLY A 42 -20.98 -17.63 -28.49
C GLY A 42 -21.21 -16.77 -29.74
N GLY A 43 -20.15 -16.21 -30.35
CA GLY A 43 -20.23 -15.34 -31.53
C GLY A 43 -20.71 -13.92 -31.24
N LEU A 44 -20.67 -13.49 -29.98
CA LEU A 44 -21.09 -12.15 -29.58
C LEU A 44 -19.89 -11.20 -29.53
N ASP A 45 -19.94 -10.10 -30.30
CA ASP A 45 -18.91 -9.04 -30.32
C ASP A 45 -18.63 -8.45 -28.93
N LEU A 46 -19.61 -8.52 -28.03
CA LEU A 46 -19.47 -8.11 -26.62
C LEU A 46 -18.32 -8.84 -25.91
N GLY A 47 -17.99 -10.07 -26.32
CA GLY A 47 -16.86 -10.82 -25.75
C GLY A 47 -15.53 -10.10 -25.97
N ALA A 48 -15.27 -9.59 -27.17
CA ALA A 48 -14.04 -8.86 -27.48
C ALA A 48 -13.97 -7.52 -26.70
N ALA A 49 -15.08 -6.80 -26.60
CA ALA A 49 -15.16 -5.58 -25.80
C ALA A 49 -14.91 -5.85 -24.30
N LEU A 50 -15.47 -6.94 -23.76
CA LEU A 50 -15.28 -7.32 -22.36
C LEU A 50 -13.84 -7.77 -22.07
N THR A 51 -13.15 -8.40 -23.03
CA THR A 51 -11.71 -8.69 -22.92
C THR A 51 -10.90 -7.41 -22.75
N GLN A 52 -11.11 -6.40 -23.61
CA GLN A 52 -10.40 -5.11 -23.52
C GLN A 52 -10.68 -4.41 -22.19
N LEU A 53 -11.93 -4.42 -21.73
CA LEU A 53 -12.30 -3.88 -20.42
C LEU A 53 -11.59 -4.62 -19.28
N SER A 54 -11.52 -5.96 -19.35
CA SER A 54 -10.84 -6.77 -18.35
C SER A 54 -9.33 -6.49 -18.30
N GLU A 55 -8.69 -6.24 -19.44
CA GLU A 55 -7.27 -5.84 -19.51
C GLU A 55 -7.06 -4.47 -18.87
N ALA A 56 -7.87 -3.47 -19.25
CA ALA A 56 -7.79 -2.14 -18.67
C ALA A 56 -8.01 -2.16 -17.14
N TRP A 57 -9.01 -2.91 -16.67
CA TRP A 57 -9.24 -3.15 -15.24
C TRP A 57 -8.01 -3.75 -14.57
N ASN A 58 -7.38 -4.76 -15.16
CA ASN A 58 -6.19 -5.38 -14.60
C ASN A 58 -5.05 -4.37 -14.46
N THR A 59 -4.78 -3.56 -15.49
CA THR A 59 -3.74 -2.53 -15.43
C THR A 59 -4.00 -1.53 -14.31
N GLN A 60 -5.19 -0.94 -14.26
CA GLN A 60 -5.51 0.09 -13.28
C GLN A 60 -5.51 -0.44 -11.84
N SER A 61 -6.08 -1.61 -11.62
CA SER A 61 -6.10 -2.24 -10.30
C SER A 61 -4.68 -2.54 -9.79
N ARG A 62 -3.78 -2.99 -10.68
CA ARG A 62 -2.38 -3.24 -10.33
C ARG A 62 -1.65 -1.95 -9.94
N THR A 63 -1.85 -0.87 -10.71
CA THR A 63 -1.30 0.44 -10.38
C THR A 63 -1.72 0.91 -8.99
N LEU A 64 -3.00 0.74 -8.63
CA LEU A 64 -3.51 1.12 -7.32
C LEU A 64 -2.98 0.23 -6.18
N VAL A 65 -2.85 -1.08 -6.42
CA VAL A 65 -2.23 -2.01 -5.45
C VAL A 65 -0.78 -1.64 -5.19
N ASP A 66 -0.03 -1.34 -6.24
CA ASP A 66 1.37 -0.91 -6.13
C ASP A 66 1.47 0.42 -5.37
N ALA A 67 0.63 1.41 -5.70
CA ALA A 67 0.60 2.69 -5.00
C ALA A 67 0.29 2.54 -3.50
N CYS A 68 -0.68 1.70 -3.13
CA CYS A 68 -0.97 1.43 -1.71
C CYS A 68 0.21 0.74 -1.01
N GLY A 69 0.91 -0.17 -1.71
CA GLY A 69 2.14 -0.79 -1.22
C GLY A 69 3.26 0.22 -1.01
N HIS A 70 3.46 1.15 -1.94
CA HIS A 70 4.44 2.23 -1.81
C HIS A 70 4.14 3.14 -0.63
N ILE A 71 2.87 3.54 -0.44
CA ILE A 71 2.45 4.39 0.68
C ILE A 71 2.69 3.67 2.02
N SER A 72 2.24 2.41 2.15
CA SER A 72 2.45 1.61 3.36
C SER A 72 3.93 1.52 3.72
N ASN A 73 4.76 1.10 2.76
CA ASN A 73 6.20 0.94 2.99
C ASN A 73 6.88 2.27 3.35
N HIS A 74 6.47 3.37 2.72
CA HIS A 74 7.03 4.68 3.01
C HIS A 74 6.67 5.15 4.43
N LEU A 75 5.44 4.95 4.87
CA LEU A 75 5.01 5.33 6.22
C LEU A 75 5.72 4.49 7.29
N ASP A 76 5.86 3.18 7.06
CA ASP A 76 6.62 2.29 7.96
C ASP A 76 8.09 2.74 8.07
N PHE A 77 8.70 3.12 6.94
CA PHE A 77 10.07 3.65 6.92
C PHE A 77 10.17 4.98 7.68
N THR A 78 9.25 5.91 7.45
CA THR A 78 9.22 7.22 8.11
C THR A 78 9.06 7.06 9.63
N GLN A 79 8.15 6.20 10.09
CA GLN A 79 7.97 5.90 11.51
C GLN A 79 9.24 5.33 12.14
N ALA A 80 9.88 4.34 11.49
CA ALA A 80 11.12 3.76 11.98
C ALA A 80 12.28 4.78 12.06
N GLN A 81 12.34 5.71 11.10
CA GLN A 81 13.35 6.76 11.08
C GLN A 81 13.12 7.80 12.19
N HIS A 82 11.86 8.21 12.44
CA HIS A 82 11.52 9.10 13.54
C HIS A 82 11.89 8.49 14.90
N ALA A 83 11.52 7.24 15.16
CA ALA A 83 11.88 6.55 16.40
C ALA A 83 13.40 6.48 16.62
N LYS A 84 14.18 6.30 15.55
CA LYS A 84 15.65 6.30 15.61
C LYS A 84 16.21 7.68 15.97
N ASP A 85 15.68 8.74 15.36
CA ASP A 85 16.17 10.09 15.58
C ASP A 85 15.77 10.62 16.96
N ASP A 86 14.57 10.29 17.46
CA ASP A 86 14.16 10.56 18.85
C ASP A 86 15.10 9.90 19.86
N GLY A 87 15.50 8.64 19.61
CA GLY A 87 16.47 7.94 20.44
C GLY A 87 17.86 8.58 20.46
N LYS A 88 18.33 9.09 19.30
CA LYS A 88 19.59 9.84 19.23
C LYS A 88 19.51 11.15 20.02
N VAL A 89 18.46 11.95 19.81
CA VAL A 89 18.26 13.22 20.52
C VAL A 89 18.20 12.99 22.02
N ALA A 90 17.44 11.99 22.48
CA ALA A 90 17.37 11.64 23.90
C ALA A 90 18.75 11.24 24.48
N THR A 91 19.57 10.53 23.70
CA THR A 91 20.93 10.15 24.08
C THR A 91 21.85 11.37 24.16
N GLU A 92 21.81 12.25 23.15
CA GLU A 92 22.62 13.49 23.10
C GLU A 92 22.26 14.47 24.22
N VAL A 93 20.97 14.62 24.56
CA VAL A 93 20.55 15.43 25.70
C VAL A 93 21.06 14.83 27.01
N SER A 94 21.02 13.50 27.15
CA SER A 94 21.52 12.81 28.35
C SER A 94 23.04 12.99 28.53
N THR A 95 23.83 12.87 27.47
CA THR A 95 25.28 13.08 27.53
C THR A 95 25.63 14.54 27.82
N SER A 96 24.92 15.50 27.21
CA SER A 96 25.10 16.93 27.48
C SER A 96 24.89 17.27 28.96
N ARG A 97 23.83 16.74 29.57
CA ARG A 97 23.58 16.91 31.00
C ARG A 97 24.66 16.29 31.89
N ILE A 98 25.19 15.11 31.52
CA ILE A 98 26.30 14.49 32.26
C ILE A 98 27.52 15.41 32.24
N THR A 99 27.88 15.98 31.09
CA THR A 99 29.01 16.92 31.01
C THR A 99 28.84 18.19 31.84
N GLU A 100 27.61 18.60 32.15
CA GLU A 100 27.33 19.74 33.02
C GLU A 100 27.68 19.48 34.50
N TYR A 101 27.59 18.22 34.95
CA TYR A 101 28.00 17.80 36.29
C TYR A 101 29.51 17.54 36.45
N TYR A 102 30.26 17.51 35.34
CA TYR A 102 31.71 17.25 35.32
C TYR A 102 32.55 18.51 35.03
N ARG A 103 31.97 19.71 35.18
CA ARG A 103 32.68 20.99 35.13
C ARG A 103 32.98 21.56 36.50
#